data_AF-A0A5M3MZR0-F1
#
_entry.id   AF-A0A5M3MZR0-F1
#
_cell.length_a   1.000
_cell.length_b   1.000
_cell.length_c   1.000
_cell.angle_alpha   90.00
_cell.angle_beta   90.00
_cell.angle_gamma   90.00
#
_symmetry.space_group_name_H-M   'P 1'
#
loop_
_entity.id
_entity.type
_entity.pdbx_description
1 polymer ?
#
loop_
_entity_poly.entity_id
_entity_poly.type
_entity_poly.pdbx_seq_one_letter_code
_entity_poly.pdbx_strand_id
1 'polypeptide(L)'
;MLVPLIQTHTIGSLDILKEVPMTPRYEPTPSIPFNNPKLIGQNKVEQILTAHIQELGCAVEYGTELHSFEQDEDGVIAQIVTKDGDREKTGTIESQFLIGADGARGIVRKQLGLTFLGETRDTTRLVTGDICFKCPGLSRNYWQIFNDESGSVIAFRPIDAAKEGDRWQILVSGDKFDIDALISDKEVLYSLIRETLNAPVEFLGLVWISEFRPNIRMVDKFGQGRAFVAGDAAHVHSPTGGQGLNSGVQDAFNLAWKIALVAKGISPLSFLDTYTAERLPVIAQMLNITTSLLDKTFGPTRGTVESAMERGRLLFMLGVNYRTSPIVVDEFSAGVPPVAAYMLDKSDELVAGDRAPDAPGLVEETATVRLFDIFKPTHHTALVFVPNVEAAADLLRSFEPYSTIARPVVVLPASANSSPSTTSARIVIDKDNYAHTHYIIKEEPRVVVVRPDGVVGAIVAGSSGVQKYFDLIRGH
;
A
#
# COMPACT_ATOMS: atom_id res chain seq x y z
N MET A 1 -9.40 -6.91 12.24
CA MET A 1 -10.84 -7.15 12.04
C MET A 1 -11.23 -6.75 10.61
N LEU A 2 -12.36 -7.21 10.05
CA LEU A 2 -12.96 -6.55 8.88
C LEU A 2 -13.39 -5.12 9.26
N VAL A 3 -13.70 -4.28 8.27
CA VAL A 3 -14.31 -2.98 8.55
C VAL A 3 -15.68 -3.20 9.20
N PRO A 4 -15.95 -2.66 10.40
CA PRO A 4 -17.25 -2.80 11.04
C PRO A 4 -18.32 -2.04 10.27
N LEU A 5 -19.58 -2.46 10.43
CA LEU A 5 -20.72 -1.69 9.94
C LEU A 5 -20.80 -0.35 10.66
N ILE A 6 -21.35 0.66 10.01
CA ILE A 6 -21.62 1.96 10.59
C ILE A 6 -23.04 1.94 11.17
N GLN A 7 -23.19 2.38 12.41
CA GLN A 7 -24.47 2.75 13.02
C GLN A 7 -24.57 4.27 13.07
N THR A 8 -25.65 4.83 12.52
CA THR A 8 -25.89 6.28 12.56
C THR A 8 -26.93 6.64 13.61
N HIS A 9 -26.72 7.79 14.25
CA HIS A 9 -27.51 8.30 15.36
C HIS A 9 -27.69 9.81 15.26
N THR A 10 -28.74 10.34 15.87
CA THR A 10 -28.84 11.77 16.15
C THR A 10 -28.00 12.10 17.39
N ILE A 11 -27.24 13.20 17.37
CA ILE A 11 -26.55 13.70 18.57
C ILE A 11 -27.57 13.86 19.71
N GLY A 12 -27.31 13.24 20.86
CA GLY A 12 -28.19 13.25 22.04
C GLY A 12 -29.15 12.06 22.15
N SER A 13 -29.05 11.07 21.27
CA SER A 13 -29.79 9.80 21.36
C SER A 13 -28.94 8.60 20.93
N LEU A 14 -29.12 7.45 21.60
CA LEU A 14 -28.56 6.16 21.19
C LEU A 14 -29.48 5.40 20.22
N ASP A 15 -30.63 5.94 19.84
CA ASP A 15 -31.53 5.31 18.89
C ASP A 15 -30.84 5.14 17.54
N ILE A 16 -30.86 3.92 17.00
CA ILE A 16 -30.25 3.60 15.72
C ILE A 16 -31.15 4.13 14.62
N LEU A 17 -30.64 5.07 13.82
CA LEU A 17 -31.34 5.56 12.63
C LEU A 17 -31.16 4.60 11.46
N LYS A 18 -29.91 4.16 11.21
CA LYS A 18 -29.55 3.25 10.12
C LYS A 18 -28.32 2.42 10.46
N GLU A 19 -28.21 1.27 9.80
CA GLU A 19 -26.99 0.47 9.71
C GLU A 19 -26.53 0.40 8.25
N VAL A 20 -25.30 0.82 7.97
CA VAL A 20 -24.75 0.85 6.60
C VAL A 20 -23.32 0.34 6.56
N PRO A 21 -22.92 -0.40 5.52
CA PRO A 21 -21.52 -0.75 5.33
C PRO A 21 -20.72 0.45 4.84
N MET A 22 -19.54 0.71 5.43
CA MET A 22 -18.59 1.69 4.87
C MET A 22 -18.07 1.23 3.51
N THR A 23 -17.82 -0.07 3.37
CA THR A 23 -17.38 -0.72 2.14
C THR A 23 -18.31 -1.89 1.86
N PRO A 24 -18.82 -2.05 0.62
CA PRO A 24 -19.46 -3.30 0.23
C PRO A 24 -18.51 -4.47 0.50
N ARG A 25 -19.07 -5.61 0.90
CA ARG A 25 -18.31 -6.86 1.00
C ARG A 25 -18.21 -7.47 -0.39
N TYR A 26 -17.00 -7.82 -0.79
CA TYR A 26 -16.75 -8.51 -2.06
C TYR A 26 -16.32 -9.93 -1.76
N GLU A 27 -16.91 -10.90 -2.46
CA GLU A 27 -16.43 -12.27 -2.34
C GLU A 27 -15.00 -12.38 -2.89
N PRO A 28 -14.12 -13.16 -2.22
CA PRO A 28 -12.82 -13.51 -2.78
C PRO A 28 -12.97 -14.12 -4.17
N THR A 29 -12.15 -13.66 -5.11
CA THR A 29 -12.00 -14.34 -6.40
C THR A 29 -10.71 -15.16 -6.39
N PRO A 30 -10.55 -16.17 -7.26
CA PRO A 30 -9.30 -16.90 -7.29
C PRO A 30 -8.10 -15.98 -7.60
N SER A 31 -8.26 -14.98 -8.47
CA SER A 31 -7.25 -13.96 -8.80
C SER A 31 -6.98 -12.92 -7.69
N ILE A 32 -7.95 -12.68 -6.80
CA ILE A 32 -7.92 -11.70 -5.70
C ILE A 32 -8.52 -12.39 -4.45
N PRO A 33 -7.75 -13.29 -3.80
CA PRO A 33 -8.24 -14.01 -2.62
C PRO A 33 -8.44 -13.10 -1.39
N PHE A 34 -7.77 -11.94 -1.36
CA PHE A 34 -7.87 -10.95 -0.29
C PHE A 34 -8.56 -9.69 -0.83
N ASN A 35 -9.88 -9.79 -1.00
CA ASN A 35 -10.68 -8.78 -1.70
C ASN A 35 -11.40 -7.77 -0.78
N ASN A 36 -11.13 -7.80 0.53
CA ASN A 36 -11.77 -6.92 1.50
C ASN A 36 -10.74 -6.25 2.40
N PRO A 37 -10.90 -4.95 2.72
CA PRO A 37 -10.01 -4.26 3.63
C PRO A 37 -10.14 -4.82 5.05
N LYS A 38 -9.03 -4.76 5.78
CA LYS A 38 -8.97 -5.08 7.20
C LYS A 38 -8.47 -3.88 7.97
N LEU A 39 -9.00 -3.72 9.18
CA LEU A 39 -8.54 -2.73 10.13
C LEU A 39 -7.67 -3.40 11.18
N ILE A 40 -6.55 -2.76 11.45
CA ILE A 40 -5.56 -3.12 12.45
C ILE A 40 -4.96 -1.82 12.98
N GLY A 41 -4.69 -1.75 14.29
CA GLY A 41 -4.01 -0.58 14.87
C GLY A 41 -2.61 -0.43 14.28
N GLN A 42 -2.21 0.80 13.94
CA GLN A 42 -0.91 1.05 13.32
C GLN A 42 0.25 0.56 14.20
N ASN A 43 0.17 0.77 15.51
CA ASN A 43 1.11 0.22 16.49
C ASN A 43 1.27 -1.30 16.39
N LYS A 44 0.20 -2.03 16.04
CA LYS A 44 0.26 -3.48 15.86
C LYS A 44 0.92 -3.85 14.53
N VAL A 45 0.68 -3.08 13.47
CA VAL A 45 1.42 -3.22 12.19
C VAL A 45 2.91 -2.99 12.42
N GLU A 46 3.28 -1.93 13.13
CA GLU A 46 4.67 -1.61 13.48
C GLU A 46 5.33 -2.74 14.28
N GLN A 47 4.63 -3.33 15.26
CA GLN A 47 5.13 -4.49 16.00
C GLN A 47 5.38 -5.71 15.09
N ILE A 48 4.48 -5.99 14.15
CA ILE A 48 4.62 -7.11 13.20
C ILE A 48 5.84 -6.87 12.30
N LEU A 49 5.97 -5.67 11.74
CA LEU A 49 7.09 -5.31 10.86
C LEU A 49 8.42 -5.31 11.63
N THR A 50 8.44 -4.78 12.85
CA THR A 50 9.64 -4.74 13.70
C THR A 50 10.11 -6.15 14.06
N ALA A 51 9.19 -7.04 14.45
CA ALA A 51 9.52 -8.44 14.72
C ALA A 51 10.08 -9.12 13.46
N HIS A 52 9.50 -8.86 12.30
CA HIS A 52 9.96 -9.46 11.05
C HIS A 52 11.37 -9.00 10.65
N ILE A 53 11.70 -7.70 10.76
CA ILE A 53 13.05 -7.23 10.44
C ILE A 53 14.09 -7.73 11.45
N GLN A 54 13.69 -7.97 12.71
CA GLN A 54 14.55 -8.59 13.72
C GLN A 54 14.91 -10.04 13.37
N GLU A 55 13.95 -10.82 12.87
CA GLU A 55 14.22 -12.18 12.36
C GLU A 55 15.20 -12.18 11.18
N LEU A 56 15.26 -11.08 10.42
CA LEU A 56 16.22 -10.87 9.33
C LEU A 56 17.57 -10.29 9.79
N GLY A 57 17.76 -10.08 11.11
CA GLY A 57 19.00 -9.54 11.68
C GLY A 57 19.11 -8.01 11.68
N CYS A 58 18.02 -7.30 11.40
CA CYS A 58 17.97 -5.83 11.43
C CYS A 58 17.30 -5.32 12.72
N ALA A 59 17.60 -4.09 13.12
CA ALA A 59 16.97 -3.44 14.28
C ALA A 59 16.54 -2.01 13.97
N VAL A 60 15.55 -1.51 14.73
CA VAL A 60 15.17 -0.09 14.72
C VAL A 60 15.97 0.64 15.79
N GLU A 61 16.72 1.67 15.39
CA GLU A 61 17.45 2.54 16.30
C GLU A 61 16.58 3.76 16.66
N TYR A 62 15.95 3.71 17.83
CA TYR A 62 15.16 4.83 18.36
C TYR A 62 16.05 5.90 18.99
N GLY A 63 15.53 7.12 19.09
CA GLY A 63 16.27 8.25 19.67
C GLY A 63 17.39 8.78 18.77
N THR A 64 17.39 8.40 17.49
CA THR A 64 18.34 8.83 16.46
C THR A 64 17.61 9.70 15.44
N GLU A 65 17.94 10.98 15.40
CA GLU A 65 17.35 11.96 14.49
C GLU A 65 18.33 12.29 13.35
N LEU A 66 17.86 12.24 12.11
CA LEU A 66 18.61 12.74 10.97
C LEU A 66 18.56 14.28 10.97
N HIS A 67 19.72 14.94 10.97
CA HIS A 67 19.83 16.39 10.97
C HIS A 67 20.21 16.94 9.58
N SER A 68 21.13 16.27 8.89
CA SER A 68 21.44 16.58 7.48
C SER A 68 22.06 15.40 6.77
N PHE A 69 22.17 15.46 5.44
CA PHE A 69 22.99 14.53 4.68
C PHE A 69 23.59 15.20 3.45
N GLU A 70 24.70 14.63 2.98
CA GLU A 70 25.30 14.91 1.68
C GLU A 70 25.37 13.59 0.90
N GLN A 71 25.34 13.67 -0.43
CA GLN A 71 25.44 12.49 -1.28
C GLN A 71 26.30 12.79 -2.51
N ASP A 72 26.95 11.75 -3.01
CA ASP A 72 27.76 11.77 -4.23
C ASP A 72 27.55 10.49 -5.05
N GLU A 73 28.47 10.20 -5.97
CA GLU A 73 28.41 9.00 -6.80
C GLU A 73 28.69 7.72 -6.02
N ASP A 74 29.33 7.79 -4.85
CA ASP A 74 29.76 6.63 -4.05
C ASP A 74 28.76 6.29 -2.93
N GLY A 75 28.13 7.30 -2.33
CA GLY A 75 27.23 7.07 -1.20
C GLY A 75 26.51 8.30 -0.66
N VAL A 76 26.06 8.16 0.58
CA VAL A 76 25.39 9.17 1.39
C VAL A 76 26.10 9.25 2.75
N ILE A 77 26.40 10.47 3.18
CA ILE A 77 26.93 10.77 4.50
C ILE A 77 25.83 11.49 5.29
N ALA A 78 25.22 10.78 6.24
CA ALA A 78 24.14 11.28 7.08
C ALA A 78 24.67 11.76 8.42
N GLN A 79 24.38 13.01 8.77
CA GLN A 79 24.62 13.59 10.08
C GLN A 79 23.41 13.34 10.98
N ILE A 80 23.64 12.69 12.11
CA ILE A 80 22.61 12.30 13.06
C ILE A 80 22.85 12.90 14.44
N VAL A 81 21.77 13.00 15.22
CA VAL A 81 21.81 13.30 16.64
C VAL A 81 21.17 12.14 17.38
N THR A 82 21.93 11.52 18.29
CA THR A 82 21.43 10.48 19.19
C THR A 82 21.17 11.05 20.57
N LYS A 83 20.07 10.66 21.20
CA LYS A 83 19.76 11.00 22.60
C LYS A 83 20.11 9.86 23.55
N ASP A 84 20.93 10.16 24.55
CA ASP A 84 21.23 9.29 25.69
C ASP A 84 20.81 10.01 26.98
N GLY A 85 19.56 9.77 27.41
CA GLY A 85 18.91 10.59 28.44
C GLY A 85 18.76 12.05 27.98
N ASP A 86 19.26 12.99 28.78
CA ASP A 86 19.26 14.43 28.46
C ASP A 86 20.46 14.87 27.61
N ARG A 87 21.37 13.96 27.25
CA ARG A 87 22.57 14.29 26.47
C ARG A 87 22.33 14.02 24.98
N GLU A 88 22.59 15.04 24.17
CA GLU A 88 22.63 14.93 22.73
C GLU A 88 24.07 14.68 22.26
N LYS A 89 24.24 13.70 21.39
CA LYS A 89 25.52 13.39 20.75
C LYS A 89 25.34 13.43 19.24
N THR A 90 26.18 14.18 18.56
CA THR A 90 26.24 14.18 17.10
C THR A 90 27.05 12.96 16.61
N GLY A 91 26.65 12.42 15.47
CA GLY A 91 27.33 11.30 14.83
C GLY A 91 27.14 11.34 13.32
N THR A 92 27.85 10.44 12.63
CA THR A 92 27.80 10.32 11.18
C THR A 92 27.57 8.86 10.81
N ILE A 93 26.71 8.62 9.81
CA ILE A 93 26.47 7.32 9.20
C ILE A 93 26.80 7.42 7.72
N GLU A 94 27.64 6.51 7.24
CA GLU A 94 27.91 6.31 5.81
C GLU A 94 27.06 5.16 5.28
N SER A 95 26.34 5.39 4.19
CA SER A 95 25.51 4.37 3.54
C SER A 95 25.55 4.52 2.02
N GLN A 96 25.20 3.47 1.28
CA GLN A 96 25.09 3.56 -0.19
C GLN A 96 23.84 4.33 -0.65
N PHE A 97 22.80 4.36 0.20
CA PHE A 97 21.49 4.94 -0.09
C PHE A 97 20.85 5.49 1.18
N LEU A 98 19.95 6.46 1.00
CA LEU A 98 19.11 7.03 2.05
C LEU A 98 17.65 7.06 1.60
N ILE A 99 16.74 6.61 2.46
CA ILE A 99 15.30 6.63 2.20
C ILE A 99 14.63 7.46 3.30
N GLY A 100 14.12 8.63 2.93
CA GLY A 100 13.30 9.48 3.77
C GLY A 100 11.89 8.92 3.92
N ALA A 101 11.66 8.19 5.00
CA ALA A 101 10.33 7.82 5.49
C ALA A 101 9.97 8.63 6.75
N ASP A 102 10.47 9.87 6.83
CA ASP A 102 10.45 10.79 7.97
C ASP A 102 9.19 11.68 8.03
N GLY A 103 8.15 11.29 7.27
CA GLY A 103 6.84 11.90 7.29
C GLY A 103 6.77 13.31 6.69
N ALA A 104 5.58 13.93 6.76
CA ALA A 104 5.29 15.20 6.08
C ALA A 104 6.24 16.36 6.45
N ARG A 105 6.73 16.36 7.69
CA ARG A 105 7.62 17.41 8.24
C ARG A 105 9.11 17.08 8.09
N GLY A 106 9.42 15.88 7.59
CA GLY A 106 10.75 15.36 7.35
C GLY A 106 11.69 16.31 6.62
N ILE A 107 12.97 16.15 6.88
CA ILE A 107 14.04 16.97 6.30
C ILE A 107 14.50 16.44 4.95
N VAL A 108 14.33 15.14 4.67
CA VAL A 108 14.92 14.50 3.49
C VAL A 108 14.38 15.13 2.21
N ARG A 109 13.06 15.27 2.10
CA ARG A 109 12.40 15.96 0.98
C ARG A 109 12.95 17.37 0.77
N LYS A 110 13.11 18.12 1.86
CA LYS A 110 13.53 19.54 1.83
C LYS A 110 14.99 19.68 1.40
N GLN A 111 15.88 18.84 1.92
CA GLN A 111 17.31 18.87 1.57
C GLN A 111 17.56 18.38 0.14
N LEU A 112 16.75 17.44 -0.36
CA LEU A 112 16.74 17.08 -1.78
C LEU A 112 16.20 18.19 -2.71
N GLY A 113 15.58 19.24 -2.16
CA GLY A 113 14.96 20.29 -2.96
C GLY A 113 13.73 19.84 -3.75
N LEU A 114 13.06 18.76 -3.33
CA LEU A 114 11.87 18.24 -4.00
C LEU A 114 10.68 19.16 -3.74
N THR A 115 9.99 19.56 -4.80
CA THR A 115 8.84 20.48 -4.68
C THR A 115 7.68 19.78 -4.02
N PHE A 116 6.98 20.40 -3.06
CA PHE A 116 5.82 19.80 -2.40
C PHE A 116 4.50 20.47 -2.83
N LEU A 117 4.08 20.12 -4.05
CA LEU A 117 2.96 20.70 -4.77
C LEU A 117 1.62 20.30 -4.13
N GLY A 118 0.71 21.26 -4.02
CA GLY A 118 -0.64 21.04 -3.51
C GLY A 118 -1.09 22.13 -2.53
N GLU A 119 -2.13 21.83 -1.76
CA GLU A 119 -2.80 22.79 -0.89
C GLU A 119 -3.03 22.25 0.53
N THR A 120 -3.22 23.20 1.45
CA THR A 120 -3.69 22.95 2.81
C THR A 120 -5.09 23.55 2.90
N ARG A 121 -6.07 22.77 3.35
CA ARG A 121 -7.44 23.26 3.49
C ARG A 121 -7.69 23.74 4.91
N ASP A 122 -7.27 24.97 5.19
CA ASP A 122 -7.31 25.56 6.53
C ASP A 122 -8.72 25.74 7.11
N THR A 123 -9.74 25.79 6.27
CA THR A 123 -11.14 25.96 6.69
C THR A 123 -11.74 24.69 7.28
N THR A 124 -11.13 23.51 7.08
CA THR A 124 -11.62 22.24 7.61
C THR A 124 -10.75 21.80 8.79
N ARG A 125 -11.23 22.05 10.01
CA ARG A 125 -10.58 21.61 11.26
C ARG A 125 -11.31 20.40 11.81
N LEU A 126 -10.57 19.32 12.06
CA LEU A 126 -11.08 18.08 12.64
C LEU A 126 -10.36 17.83 13.97
N VAL A 127 -11.04 17.21 14.93
CA VAL A 127 -10.37 16.61 16.10
C VAL A 127 -10.30 15.11 15.88
N THR A 128 -9.16 14.50 16.17
CA THR A 128 -9.03 13.05 16.26
C THR A 128 -8.20 12.66 17.47
N GLY A 129 -8.46 11.47 18.01
CA GLY A 129 -7.75 10.98 19.18
C GLY A 129 -8.14 9.54 19.51
N ASP A 130 -7.49 8.99 20.54
CA ASP A 130 -7.89 7.74 21.15
C ASP A 130 -8.32 7.98 22.60
N ILE A 131 -9.48 7.43 22.96
CA ILE A 131 -10.09 7.57 24.28
C ILE A 131 -10.59 6.21 24.77
N CYS A 132 -10.49 5.96 26.06
CA CYS A 132 -11.03 4.77 26.73
C CYS A 132 -12.25 5.16 27.55
N PHE A 133 -13.42 4.60 27.21
CA PHE A 133 -14.65 4.79 27.98
C PHE A 133 -15.64 3.65 27.75
N LYS A 134 -16.52 3.44 28.74
CA LYS A 134 -17.68 2.53 28.66
C LYS A 134 -18.96 3.34 28.61
N CYS A 135 -19.90 2.90 27.77
CA CYS A 135 -21.25 3.43 27.73
C CYS A 135 -22.21 2.26 27.51
N PRO A 136 -23.04 1.89 28.51
CA PRO A 136 -24.11 0.93 28.30
C PRO A 136 -24.99 1.38 27.12
N GLY A 137 -25.27 0.47 26.19
CA GLY A 137 -26.04 0.75 24.98
C GLY A 137 -25.21 1.08 23.73
N LEU A 138 -23.91 1.36 23.87
CA LEU A 138 -23.03 1.59 22.71
C LEU A 138 -22.31 0.29 22.32
N SER A 139 -22.62 -0.24 21.13
CA SER A 139 -22.03 -1.49 20.65
C SER A 139 -20.61 -1.29 20.11
N ARG A 140 -19.69 -2.18 20.49
CA ARG A 140 -18.31 -2.22 19.98
C ARG A 140 -18.16 -2.98 18.65
N ASN A 141 -19.24 -3.54 18.11
CA ASN A 141 -19.22 -4.23 16.81
C ASN A 141 -19.42 -3.28 15.62
N TYR A 142 -19.72 -2.02 15.91
CA TYR A 142 -20.08 -1.00 14.93
C TYR A 142 -19.19 0.22 15.08
N TRP A 143 -18.97 0.92 13.97
CA TRP A 143 -18.51 2.29 13.99
C TRP A 143 -19.70 3.19 14.25
N GLN A 144 -19.69 3.85 15.41
CA GLN A 144 -20.77 4.70 15.88
C GLN A 144 -20.60 6.11 15.32
N ILE A 145 -21.58 6.63 14.58
CA ILE A 145 -21.56 7.98 14.00
C ILE A 145 -22.79 8.75 14.46
N PHE A 146 -22.56 9.85 15.16
CA PHE A 146 -23.57 10.79 15.62
C PHE A 146 -23.51 12.04 14.76
N ASN A 147 -24.66 12.46 14.23
CA ASN A 147 -24.76 13.69 13.46
C ASN A 147 -26.03 14.47 13.76
N ASP A 148 -26.11 15.70 13.29
CA ASP A 148 -27.30 16.54 13.37
C ASP A 148 -27.54 17.32 12.07
N GLU A 149 -28.62 18.13 12.05
CA GLU A 149 -29.01 18.94 10.90
C GLU A 149 -28.03 20.09 10.59
N SER A 150 -27.22 20.51 11.58
CA SER A 150 -26.15 21.49 11.36
C SER A 150 -24.96 20.90 10.58
N GLY A 151 -24.95 19.58 10.39
CA GLY A 151 -23.84 18.87 9.79
C GLY A 151 -22.67 18.68 10.77
N SER A 152 -22.92 18.72 12.07
CA SER A 152 -21.91 18.29 13.05
C SER A 152 -21.80 16.78 13.06
N VAL A 153 -20.60 16.25 13.28
CA VAL A 153 -20.31 14.81 13.32
C VAL A 153 -19.40 14.51 14.52
N ILE A 154 -19.80 13.54 15.34
CA ILE A 154 -18.93 12.87 16.30
C ILE A 154 -18.95 11.38 15.98
N ALA A 155 -17.80 10.76 15.87
CA ALA A 155 -17.69 9.35 15.54
C ALA A 155 -16.80 8.62 16.54
N PHE A 156 -17.22 7.41 16.95
CA PHE A 156 -16.46 6.51 17.79
C PHE A 156 -16.25 5.18 17.07
N ARG A 157 -15.01 4.90 16.68
CA ARG A 157 -14.63 3.63 16.07
C ARG A 157 -13.93 2.74 17.08
N PRO A 158 -14.39 1.51 17.32
CA PRO A 158 -13.74 0.61 18.27
C PRO A 158 -12.33 0.22 17.78
N ILE A 159 -11.38 0.13 18.72
CA ILE A 159 -10.01 -0.34 18.45
C ILE A 159 -9.75 -1.62 19.26
N ASP A 160 -9.40 -2.71 18.59
CA ASP A 160 -9.22 -4.06 19.17
C ASP A 160 -7.94 -4.25 20.02
N ALA A 161 -7.18 -3.18 20.27
CA ALA A 161 -5.81 -3.29 20.79
C ALA A 161 -5.67 -3.12 22.32
N ALA A 162 -6.75 -3.07 23.09
CA ALA A 162 -6.64 -2.86 24.53
C ALA A 162 -6.80 -4.15 25.32
N LYS A 163 -5.84 -4.44 26.22
CA LYS A 163 -5.98 -5.41 27.32
C LYS A 163 -7.21 -5.13 28.21
N GLU A 164 -7.70 -3.89 28.16
CA GLU A 164 -8.89 -3.36 28.82
C GLU A 164 -9.88 -2.92 27.72
N GLY A 165 -10.81 -3.79 27.34
CA GLY A 165 -11.56 -3.71 26.09
C GLY A 165 -12.56 -2.55 25.96
N ASP A 166 -12.10 -1.30 25.94
CA ASP A 166 -12.96 -0.09 25.88
C ASP A 166 -12.33 1.12 25.17
N ARG A 167 -11.31 0.89 24.31
CA ARG A 167 -10.68 1.96 23.52
C ARG A 167 -11.46 2.28 22.25
N TRP A 168 -11.59 3.56 21.95
CA TRP A 168 -12.24 4.12 20.76
C TRP A 168 -11.33 5.14 20.10
N GLN A 169 -11.26 5.13 18.77
CA GLN A 169 -10.83 6.29 18.02
C GLN A 169 -12.00 7.26 17.96
N ILE A 170 -11.78 8.51 18.35
CA ILE A 170 -12.73 9.60 18.20
C ILE A 170 -12.41 10.43 16.96
N LEU A 171 -13.46 10.88 16.27
CA LEU A 171 -13.40 11.96 15.29
C LEU A 171 -14.50 12.98 15.59
N VAL A 172 -14.16 14.26 15.62
CA VAL A 172 -15.11 15.37 15.78
C VAL A 172 -14.95 16.35 14.62
N SER A 173 -16.06 16.78 14.04
CA SER A 173 -16.12 17.75 12.94
C SER A 173 -17.38 18.58 13.05
N GLY A 174 -17.30 19.89 12.78
CA GLY A 174 -18.47 20.76 12.67
C GLY A 174 -18.19 22.16 13.21
N ASP A 175 -18.74 23.18 12.53
CA ASP A 175 -18.45 24.59 12.81
C ASP A 175 -18.89 25.07 14.19
N LYS A 176 -19.81 24.34 14.83
CA LYS A 176 -20.30 24.66 16.18
C LYS A 176 -19.32 24.25 17.30
N PHE A 177 -18.32 23.41 17.00
CA PHE A 177 -17.39 22.92 18.00
C PHE A 177 -16.17 23.82 18.13
N ASP A 178 -15.85 24.19 19.37
CA ASP A 178 -14.60 24.86 19.71
C ASP A 178 -13.46 23.82 19.72
N ILE A 179 -12.78 23.69 18.58
CA ILE A 179 -11.69 22.74 18.37
C ILE A 179 -10.54 23.00 19.36
N ASP A 180 -10.22 24.26 19.66
CA ASP A 180 -9.11 24.62 20.53
C ASP A 180 -9.41 24.23 21.98
N ALA A 181 -10.65 24.43 22.44
CA ALA A 181 -11.10 23.96 23.74
C ALA A 181 -11.10 22.42 23.83
N LEU A 182 -11.58 21.72 22.80
CA LEU A 182 -11.65 20.25 22.78
C LEU A 182 -10.28 19.57 22.89
N ILE A 183 -9.23 20.17 22.32
CA ILE A 183 -7.86 19.61 22.38
C ILE A 183 -7.11 20.03 23.64
N SER A 184 -7.45 21.18 24.23
CA SER A 184 -6.73 21.75 25.37
C SER A 184 -7.30 21.33 26.72
N ASP A 185 -8.60 21.02 26.78
CA ASP A 185 -9.29 20.63 28.01
C ASP A 185 -10.10 19.34 27.82
N LYS A 186 -9.64 18.26 28.47
CA LYS A 186 -10.31 16.96 28.43
C LYS A 186 -11.72 16.98 29.02
N GLU A 187 -12.04 17.88 29.95
CA GLU A 187 -13.38 17.94 30.54
C GLU A 187 -14.41 18.54 29.58
N VAL A 188 -13.97 19.45 28.68
CA VAL A 188 -14.80 19.94 27.57
C VAL A 188 -15.10 18.78 26.61
N LEU A 189 -14.09 17.99 26.25
CA LEU A 189 -14.26 16.80 25.43
C LEU A 189 -15.21 15.78 26.09
N TYR A 190 -15.03 15.50 27.38
CA TYR A 190 -15.88 14.56 28.11
C TYR A 190 -17.33 15.06 28.21
N SER A 191 -17.53 16.37 28.37
CA SER A 191 -18.86 16.97 28.36
C SER A 191 -19.54 16.81 26.99
N LEU A 192 -18.82 17.10 25.90
CA LEU A 192 -19.31 16.85 24.54
C LEU A 192 -19.72 15.38 24.32
N ILE A 193 -18.91 14.43 24.81
CA ILE A 193 -19.23 12.99 24.68
C ILE A 193 -20.49 12.64 25.48
N ARG A 194 -20.64 13.14 26.71
CA ARG A 194 -21.86 12.93 27.52
C ARG A 194 -23.09 13.49 26.83
N GLU A 195 -23.01 14.70 26.27
CA GLU A 195 -24.09 15.32 25.51
C GLU A 195 -24.43 14.53 24.24
N THR A 196 -23.40 14.06 23.53
CA THR A 196 -23.55 13.29 22.30
C THR A 196 -24.27 11.96 22.53
N LEU A 197 -23.88 11.24 23.58
CA LEU A 197 -24.44 9.92 23.90
C LEU A 197 -25.74 10.02 24.70
N ASN A 198 -25.92 11.08 25.50
CA ASN A 198 -27.05 11.28 26.41
C ASN A 198 -27.37 10.03 27.26
N ALA A 199 -26.32 9.39 27.74
CA ALA A 199 -26.37 8.14 28.48
C ALA A 199 -25.26 8.11 29.55
N PRO A 200 -25.32 7.20 30.54
CA PRO A 200 -24.24 7.03 31.50
C PRO A 200 -22.91 6.65 30.82
N VAL A 201 -21.87 7.48 31.01
CA VAL A 201 -20.52 7.23 30.47
C VAL A 201 -19.51 7.11 31.60
N GLU A 202 -18.76 6.01 31.62
CA GLU A 202 -17.62 5.80 32.50
C GLU A 202 -16.34 6.07 31.70
N PHE A 203 -15.70 7.22 31.92
CA PHE A 203 -14.40 7.53 31.31
C PHE A 203 -13.28 6.82 32.06
N LEU A 204 -12.47 6.07 31.32
CA LEU A 204 -11.32 5.33 31.84
C LEU A 204 -10.01 6.08 31.59
N GLY A 205 -9.94 6.89 30.54
CA GLY A 205 -8.81 7.77 30.27
C GLY A 205 -8.78 8.31 28.84
N LEU A 206 -8.08 9.43 28.66
CA LEU A 206 -7.74 9.99 27.34
C LEU A 206 -6.31 9.56 27.00
N VAL A 207 -6.12 8.89 25.85
CA VAL A 207 -4.78 8.43 25.42
C VAL A 207 -4.05 9.56 24.70
N TRP A 208 -4.70 10.16 23.71
CA TRP A 208 -4.22 11.34 22.99
C TRP A 208 -5.38 12.01 22.26
N ILE A 209 -5.23 13.30 21.95
CA ILE A 209 -6.17 14.11 21.17
C ILE A 209 -5.34 15.13 20.38
N SER A 210 -5.70 15.41 19.12
CA SER A 210 -5.03 16.41 18.30
C SER A 210 -6.00 17.02 17.30
N GLU A 211 -5.72 18.27 16.93
CA GLU A 211 -6.26 18.85 15.70
C GLU A 211 -5.65 18.14 14.49
N PHE A 212 -6.48 17.89 13.50
CA PHE A 212 -6.09 17.44 12.17
C PHE A 212 -6.63 18.41 11.12
N ARG A 213 -5.77 18.80 10.18
CA ARG A 213 -6.13 19.60 8.99
C ARG A 213 -5.82 18.82 7.72
N PRO A 214 -6.77 18.69 6.78
CA PRO A 214 -6.50 18.06 5.50
C PRO A 214 -5.39 18.79 4.74
N ASN A 215 -4.31 18.05 4.47
CA ASN A 215 -3.23 18.45 3.59
C ASN A 215 -3.25 17.53 2.38
N ILE A 216 -3.20 18.10 1.18
CA ILE A 216 -3.21 17.36 -0.09
C ILE A 216 -1.99 17.83 -0.84
N ARG A 217 -0.90 17.06 -0.74
CA ARG A 217 0.39 17.45 -1.32
C ARG A 217 1.13 16.24 -1.85
N MET A 218 1.94 16.44 -2.89
CA MET A 218 2.88 15.44 -3.38
C MET A 218 4.17 16.07 -3.90
N VAL A 219 5.22 15.26 -3.92
CA VAL A 219 6.47 15.60 -4.58
C VAL A 219 6.33 15.59 -6.10
N ASP A 220 7.17 16.35 -6.79
CA ASP A 220 7.35 16.30 -8.24
C ASP A 220 8.28 15.16 -8.68
N LYS A 221 9.17 14.71 -7.80
CA LYS A 221 10.01 13.52 -7.96
C LYS A 221 10.14 12.76 -6.63
N PHE A 222 10.29 11.44 -6.69
CA PHE A 222 10.38 10.60 -5.50
C PHE A 222 11.81 10.42 -4.97
N GLY A 223 12.81 10.98 -5.65
CA GLY A 223 14.20 10.93 -5.23
C GLY A 223 15.14 11.43 -6.31
N GLN A 224 16.42 11.53 -5.95
CA GLN A 224 17.48 11.93 -6.86
C GLN A 224 18.81 11.34 -6.37
N GLY A 225 19.55 10.73 -7.29
CA GLY A 225 20.84 10.10 -7.00
C GLY A 225 20.65 8.88 -6.09
N ARG A 226 21.17 8.96 -4.87
CA ARG A 226 21.17 7.91 -3.86
C ARG A 226 20.19 8.16 -2.70
N ALA A 227 19.46 9.27 -2.75
CA ALA A 227 18.47 9.63 -1.73
C ALA A 227 17.04 9.72 -2.30
N PHE A 228 16.10 9.10 -1.59
CA PHE A 228 14.70 8.92 -2.01
C PHE A 228 13.74 9.26 -0.87
N VAL A 229 12.46 9.47 -1.18
CA VAL A 229 11.39 9.68 -0.19
C VAL A 229 10.24 8.70 -0.42
N ALA A 230 9.58 8.26 0.66
CA ALA A 230 8.44 7.34 0.61
C ALA A 230 7.35 7.74 1.61
N GLY A 231 6.10 7.39 1.31
CA GLY A 231 4.95 7.69 2.18
C GLY A 231 4.77 9.20 2.40
N ASP A 232 4.46 9.58 3.64
CA ASP A 232 4.14 10.97 4.00
C ASP A 232 5.26 11.98 3.71
N ALA A 233 6.51 11.54 3.58
CA ALA A 233 7.62 12.38 3.14
C ALA A 233 7.47 12.81 1.67
N ALA A 234 6.86 11.94 0.84
CA ALA A 234 6.62 12.13 -0.58
C ALA A 234 5.22 12.67 -0.88
N HIS A 235 4.19 12.26 -0.16
CA HIS A 235 2.81 12.68 -0.42
C HIS A 235 1.94 12.59 0.83
N VAL A 236 1.03 13.54 0.99
CA VAL A 236 0.09 13.58 2.12
C VAL A 236 -1.32 13.60 1.56
N HIS A 237 -2.14 12.67 2.04
CA HIS A 237 -3.52 12.49 1.66
C HIS A 237 -4.46 13.00 2.75
N SER A 238 -5.71 13.28 2.36
CA SER A 238 -6.81 13.33 3.31
C SER A 238 -7.00 11.96 4.00
N PRO A 239 -7.29 11.91 5.31
CA PRO A 239 -7.52 10.66 6.03
C PRO A 239 -8.81 9.98 5.58
N THR A 240 -9.71 10.70 4.90
CA THR A 240 -11.01 10.19 4.44
C THR A 240 -10.86 8.93 3.59
N GLY A 241 -9.77 8.78 2.82
CA GLY A 241 -9.53 7.59 1.99
C GLY A 241 -8.81 6.42 2.69
N GLY A 242 -8.21 6.63 3.88
CA GLY A 242 -7.39 5.61 4.55
C GLY A 242 -6.13 5.19 3.78
N GLN A 243 -5.60 6.05 2.90
CA GLN A 243 -4.58 5.67 1.91
C GLN A 243 -3.13 5.92 2.36
N GLY A 244 -2.87 6.80 3.34
CA GLY A 244 -1.50 7.22 3.70
C GLY A 244 -0.52 6.05 3.90
N LEU A 245 -0.79 5.20 4.90
CA LEU A 245 0.05 4.03 5.18
C LEU A 245 0.09 3.03 4.02
N ASN A 246 -1.05 2.73 3.40
CA ASN A 246 -1.14 1.74 2.31
C ASN A 246 -0.30 2.17 1.09
N SER A 247 -0.41 3.44 0.68
CA SER A 247 0.39 4.04 -0.38
C SER A 247 1.87 4.10 -0.02
N GLY A 248 2.21 4.49 1.22
CA GLY A 248 3.61 4.54 1.66
C GLY A 248 4.29 3.17 1.67
N VAL A 249 3.57 2.12 2.08
CA VAL A 249 4.09 0.73 2.01
C VAL A 249 4.30 0.30 0.56
N GLN A 250 3.38 0.62 -0.35
CA GLN A 250 3.52 0.34 -1.78
C GLN A 250 4.70 1.08 -2.41
N ASP A 251 4.97 2.31 -1.98
CA ASP A 251 6.14 3.06 -2.40
C ASP A 251 7.44 2.36 -1.98
N ALA A 252 7.53 2.00 -0.70
CA ALA A 252 8.69 1.30 -0.16
C ALA A 252 8.91 -0.05 -0.86
N PHE A 253 7.83 -0.81 -1.11
CA PHE A 253 7.91 -2.11 -1.77
C PHE A 253 8.35 -1.99 -3.24
N ASN A 254 7.89 -0.97 -3.96
CA ASN A 254 8.33 -0.69 -5.33
C ASN A 254 9.82 -0.30 -5.39
N LEU A 255 10.30 0.50 -4.43
CA LEU A 255 11.68 0.97 -4.38
C LEU A 255 12.67 -0.11 -3.91
N ALA A 256 12.31 -0.91 -2.90
CA ALA A 256 13.23 -1.79 -2.19
C ALA A 256 13.95 -2.79 -3.08
N TRP A 257 13.23 -3.46 -3.98
CA TRP A 257 13.85 -4.45 -4.87
C TRP A 257 14.78 -3.80 -5.89
N LYS A 258 14.48 -2.58 -6.33
CA LYS A 258 15.31 -1.82 -7.27
C LYS A 258 16.61 -1.37 -6.62
N ILE A 259 16.54 -0.81 -5.41
CA ILE A 259 17.73 -0.48 -4.61
C ILE A 259 18.57 -1.74 -4.38
N ALA A 260 17.95 -2.88 -4.06
CA ALA A 260 18.69 -4.12 -3.86
C ALA A 260 19.45 -4.59 -5.11
N LEU A 261 18.93 -4.34 -6.32
CA LEU A 261 19.66 -4.66 -7.57
C LEU A 261 20.83 -3.71 -7.82
N VAL A 262 20.64 -2.40 -7.60
CA VAL A 262 21.71 -1.41 -7.77
C VAL A 262 22.81 -1.61 -6.71
N ALA A 263 22.45 -1.83 -5.45
CA ALA A 263 23.40 -2.10 -4.37
C ALA A 263 24.24 -3.38 -4.60
N LYS A 264 23.71 -4.35 -5.36
CA LYS A 264 24.42 -5.57 -5.77
C LYS A 264 25.23 -5.40 -7.06
N GLY A 265 25.24 -4.21 -7.66
CA GLY A 265 25.90 -3.94 -8.95
C GLY A 265 25.24 -4.65 -10.14
N ILE A 266 23.97 -5.05 -10.03
CA ILE A 266 23.24 -5.76 -11.08
C ILE A 266 22.56 -4.77 -12.04
N SER A 267 22.14 -3.63 -11.52
CA SER A 267 21.45 -2.56 -12.26
C SER A 267 22.21 -1.25 -12.11
N PRO A 268 22.19 -0.36 -13.12
CA PRO A 268 22.80 0.96 -13.02
C PRO A 268 22.01 1.86 -12.07
N LEU A 269 22.63 2.94 -11.57
CA LEU A 269 21.96 3.90 -10.69
C LEU A 269 20.70 4.51 -11.34
N SER A 270 20.75 4.79 -12.65
CA SER A 270 19.61 5.34 -13.42
C SER A 270 18.38 4.42 -13.43
N PHE A 271 18.52 3.13 -13.11
CA PHE A 271 17.39 2.23 -12.96
C PHE A 271 16.42 2.69 -11.86
N LEU A 272 16.91 3.42 -10.84
CA LEU A 272 16.10 3.96 -9.76
C LEU A 272 15.18 5.10 -10.22
N ASP A 273 15.41 5.72 -11.39
CA ASP A 273 14.51 6.74 -11.95
C ASP A 273 13.12 6.16 -12.25
N THR A 274 13.04 4.85 -12.48
CA THR A 274 11.77 4.13 -12.66
C THR A 274 10.86 4.24 -11.44
N TYR A 275 11.40 4.48 -10.24
CA TYR A 275 10.59 4.69 -9.03
C TYR A 275 9.68 5.92 -9.17
N THR A 276 10.25 7.05 -9.61
CA THR A 276 9.47 8.26 -9.89
C THR A 276 8.50 8.01 -11.05
N ALA A 277 8.97 7.41 -12.15
CA ALA A 277 8.15 7.15 -13.33
C ALA A 277 6.91 6.27 -13.01
N GLU A 278 7.03 5.36 -12.05
CA GLU A 278 5.96 4.44 -11.66
C GLU A 278 5.05 4.99 -10.57
N ARG A 279 5.61 5.58 -9.50
CA ARG A 279 4.82 5.96 -8.31
C ARG A 279 4.18 7.34 -8.44
N LEU A 280 4.82 8.29 -9.11
CA LEU A 280 4.29 9.64 -9.26
C LEU A 280 2.89 9.66 -9.92
N PRO A 281 2.63 8.97 -11.05
CA PRO A 281 1.30 8.98 -11.67
C PRO A 281 0.23 8.28 -10.81
N VAL A 282 0.59 7.24 -10.06
CA VAL A 282 -0.31 6.52 -9.15
C VAL A 282 -0.76 7.44 -8.02
N ILE A 283 0.19 8.13 -7.38
CA ILE A 283 -0.10 9.04 -6.27
C ILE A 283 -0.90 10.25 -6.74
N ALA A 284 -0.60 10.82 -7.90
CA ALA A 284 -1.39 11.91 -8.48
C ALA A 284 -2.88 11.53 -8.64
N GLN A 285 -3.15 10.33 -9.15
CA GLN A 285 -4.52 9.85 -9.30
C GLN A 285 -5.19 9.55 -7.96
N MET A 286 -4.45 8.94 -7.02
CA MET A 286 -4.95 8.71 -5.67
C MET A 286 -5.31 10.01 -4.96
N LEU A 287 -4.52 11.08 -5.13
CA LEU A 287 -4.84 12.40 -4.60
C LEU A 287 -6.13 12.96 -5.21
N ASN A 288 -6.34 12.84 -6.52
CA ASN A 288 -7.58 13.27 -7.15
C ASN A 288 -8.81 12.52 -6.60
N ILE A 289 -8.69 11.21 -6.41
CA ILE A 289 -9.76 10.36 -5.84
C ILE A 289 -10.05 10.75 -4.39
N THR A 290 -9.00 10.89 -3.56
CA THR A 290 -9.15 11.20 -2.14
C THR A 290 -9.60 12.63 -1.88
N THR A 291 -9.23 13.58 -2.75
CA THR A 291 -9.72 14.97 -2.73
C THR A 291 -11.21 15.02 -3.05
N SER A 292 -11.65 14.34 -4.11
CA SER A 292 -13.08 14.24 -4.45
C SER A 292 -13.90 13.64 -3.32
N LEU A 293 -13.34 12.67 -2.59
CA LEU A 293 -13.97 12.08 -1.42
C LEU A 293 -14.02 13.04 -0.24
N LEU A 294 -12.92 13.77 0.01
CA LEU A 294 -12.87 14.83 1.03
C LEU A 294 -13.96 15.88 0.78
N ASP A 295 -14.14 16.31 -0.48
CA ASP A 295 -15.17 17.27 -0.87
C ASP A 295 -16.59 16.77 -0.61
N LYS A 296 -16.84 15.47 -0.76
CA LYS A 296 -18.12 14.84 -0.38
C LYS A 296 -18.33 14.73 1.12
N THR A 297 -17.25 14.58 1.90
CA THR A 297 -17.34 14.41 3.36
C THR A 297 -17.43 15.74 4.10
N PHE A 298 -16.56 16.70 3.77
CA PHE A 298 -16.36 17.93 4.54
C PHE A 298 -16.37 19.20 3.66
N GLY A 299 -16.49 19.07 2.34
CA GLY A 299 -16.37 20.19 1.40
C GLY A 299 -17.71 20.72 0.86
N PRO A 300 -17.68 21.57 -0.19
CA PRO A 300 -18.85 22.26 -0.71
C PRO A 300 -19.87 21.32 -1.38
N THR A 301 -19.45 20.13 -1.81
CA THR A 301 -20.32 19.09 -2.37
C THR A 301 -20.75 18.07 -1.32
N ARG A 302 -20.85 18.50 -0.06
CA ARG A 302 -21.17 17.63 1.07
C ARG A 302 -22.44 16.81 0.81
N GLY A 303 -22.30 15.49 0.82
CA GLY A 303 -23.41 14.55 0.68
C GLY A 303 -24.04 14.19 2.03
N THR A 304 -24.97 13.24 2.00
CA THR A 304 -25.42 12.57 3.22
C THR A 304 -24.25 11.80 3.86
N VAL A 305 -24.35 11.47 5.16
CA VAL A 305 -23.31 10.69 5.87
C VAL A 305 -23.01 9.38 5.13
N GLU A 306 -24.03 8.73 4.58
CA GLU A 306 -23.89 7.48 3.83
C GLU A 306 -23.05 7.67 2.57
N SER A 307 -23.37 8.67 1.75
CA SER A 307 -22.60 8.96 0.53
C SER A 307 -21.17 9.39 0.84
N ALA A 308 -20.96 10.11 1.93
CA ALA A 308 -19.65 10.55 2.39
C ALA A 308 -18.80 9.41 2.98
N MET A 309 -19.42 8.38 3.54
CA MET A 309 -18.76 7.23 4.18
C MET A 309 -18.60 6.02 3.26
N GLU A 310 -19.30 5.97 2.13
CA GLU A 310 -19.11 4.92 1.14
C GLU A 310 -17.68 4.93 0.60
N ARG A 311 -17.06 3.75 0.59
CA ARG A 311 -15.72 3.51 0.03
C ARG A 311 -15.86 2.44 -1.04
N GLY A 312 -15.71 2.86 -2.29
CA GLY A 312 -15.69 1.94 -3.42
C GLY A 312 -14.36 1.18 -3.51
N ARG A 313 -14.36 0.12 -4.33
CA ARG A 313 -13.20 -0.73 -4.62
C ARG A 313 -11.96 0.06 -5.09
N LEU A 314 -12.15 1.28 -5.62
CA LEU A 314 -11.09 2.19 -6.09
C LEU A 314 -10.21 2.69 -4.93
N LEU A 315 -10.47 2.29 -3.70
CA LEU A 315 -9.58 2.58 -2.57
C LEU A 315 -8.84 1.33 -2.09
N PHE A 316 -8.99 0.19 -2.77
CA PHE A 316 -8.34 -1.07 -2.39
C PHE A 316 -6.95 -1.22 -3.02
N MET A 317 -6.54 -0.30 -3.89
CA MET A 317 -5.26 -0.30 -4.61
C MET A 317 -5.03 -1.52 -5.50
N LEU A 318 -6.07 -2.29 -5.80
CA LEU A 318 -5.96 -3.53 -6.57
C LEU A 318 -5.80 -3.33 -8.08
N GLY A 319 -6.09 -2.14 -8.61
CA GLY A 319 -5.90 -1.78 -10.01
C GLY A 319 -4.82 -0.73 -10.23
N VAL A 320 -3.86 -0.62 -9.29
CA VAL A 320 -2.60 0.09 -9.55
C VAL A 320 -1.86 -0.68 -10.64
N ASN A 321 -1.40 0.05 -11.66
CA ASN A 321 -0.63 -0.52 -12.76
C ASN A 321 0.53 0.39 -13.15
N TYR A 322 1.49 -0.19 -13.84
CA TYR A 322 2.72 0.42 -14.32
C TYR A 322 2.89 0.21 -15.82
N ARG A 323 1.78 0.18 -16.59
CA ARG A 323 1.81 -0.07 -18.04
C ARG A 323 2.65 0.94 -18.83
N THR A 324 2.86 2.15 -18.29
CA THR A 324 3.70 3.19 -18.89
C THR A 324 5.14 3.18 -18.36
N SER A 325 5.52 2.18 -17.55
CA SER A 325 6.87 2.08 -17.02
C SER A 325 7.88 1.81 -18.14
N PRO A 326 9.06 2.45 -18.11
CA PRO A 326 10.10 2.23 -19.13
C PRO A 326 10.74 0.83 -19.07
N ILE A 327 10.47 0.06 -18.01
CA ILE A 327 11.03 -1.29 -17.82
C ILE A 327 9.99 -2.39 -18.05
N VAL A 328 8.83 -2.06 -18.61
CA VAL A 328 7.78 -3.02 -18.96
C VAL A 328 7.91 -3.42 -20.43
N VAL A 329 7.78 -4.73 -20.71
CA VAL A 329 7.87 -5.28 -22.07
C VAL A 329 6.66 -6.14 -22.38
N ASP A 330 5.84 -5.73 -23.35
CA ASP A 330 4.70 -6.51 -23.83
C ASP A 330 4.79 -6.71 -25.35
N GLU A 331 4.90 -7.96 -25.80
CA GLU A 331 4.96 -8.31 -27.23
C GLU A 331 3.57 -8.59 -27.84
N PHE A 332 2.51 -8.68 -27.03
CA PHE A 332 1.20 -9.16 -27.46
C PHE A 332 0.10 -8.10 -27.36
N SER A 333 0.30 -7.07 -26.54
CA SER A 333 -0.66 -6.00 -26.31
C SER A 333 -0.26 -4.66 -26.95
N ALA A 334 0.60 -4.71 -27.99
CA ALA A 334 1.00 -3.55 -28.78
C ALA A 334 -0.22 -2.92 -29.49
N GLY A 335 -0.87 -1.96 -28.84
CA GLY A 335 -2.10 -1.33 -29.32
C GLY A 335 -3.14 -1.07 -28.23
N VAL A 336 -2.96 -1.63 -27.02
CA VAL A 336 -3.78 -1.26 -25.86
C VAL A 336 -3.47 0.20 -25.51
N PRO A 337 -4.47 1.11 -25.51
CA PRO A 337 -4.23 2.52 -25.24
C PRO A 337 -3.70 2.73 -23.81
N PRO A 338 -2.90 3.78 -23.59
CA PRO A 338 -2.47 4.14 -22.24
C PRO A 338 -3.69 4.33 -21.34
N VAL A 339 -3.70 3.61 -20.22
CA VAL A 339 -4.71 3.78 -19.17
C VAL A 339 -4.12 4.62 -18.05
N ALA A 340 -5.01 5.14 -17.20
CA ALA A 340 -4.55 5.79 -15.98
C ALA A 340 -3.82 4.74 -15.11
N ALA A 341 -2.65 5.12 -14.56
CA ALA A 341 -1.87 4.32 -13.61
C ALA A 341 -2.65 3.75 -12.40
N TYR A 342 -3.86 4.25 -12.14
CA TYR A 342 -4.77 3.69 -11.16
C TYR A 342 -6.24 3.72 -11.63
N MET A 343 -6.82 2.55 -11.90
CA MET A 343 -8.24 2.41 -12.26
C MET A 343 -8.87 1.16 -11.62
N LEU A 344 -10.19 1.08 -11.60
CA LEU A 344 -10.90 -0.18 -11.37
C LEU A 344 -11.18 -0.82 -12.73
N ASP A 345 -10.56 -1.96 -12.99
CA ASP A 345 -10.49 -2.67 -14.28
C ASP A 345 -11.70 -2.56 -15.21
N LYS A 346 -11.40 -2.48 -16.51
CA LYS A 346 -12.35 -2.69 -17.61
C LYS A 346 -11.77 -3.42 -18.83
N SER A 347 -10.62 -4.08 -18.74
CA SER A 347 -10.20 -5.01 -19.80
C SER A 347 -10.21 -6.43 -19.26
N ASP A 348 -10.87 -7.34 -19.96
CA ASP A 348 -10.67 -8.79 -19.84
C ASP A 348 -9.25 -9.22 -20.27
N GLU A 349 -8.34 -8.25 -20.46
CA GLU A 349 -6.97 -8.42 -20.93
C GLU A 349 -5.98 -8.02 -19.84
N LEU A 350 -5.16 -8.99 -19.42
CA LEU A 350 -3.95 -8.82 -18.63
C LEU A 350 -2.86 -8.26 -19.57
N VAL A 351 -2.29 -7.12 -19.19
CA VAL A 351 -1.21 -6.47 -19.93
C VAL A 351 0.01 -6.34 -19.02
N ALA A 352 1.22 -6.37 -19.58
CA ALA A 352 2.41 -6.08 -18.80
C ALA A 352 2.31 -4.69 -18.16
N GLY A 353 2.72 -4.59 -16.89
CA GLY A 353 2.51 -3.46 -16.00
C GLY A 353 1.34 -3.65 -15.03
N ASP A 354 0.44 -4.61 -15.27
CA ASP A 354 -0.63 -4.91 -14.33
C ASP A 354 -0.15 -5.74 -13.13
N ARG A 355 -0.94 -5.72 -12.06
CA ARG A 355 -0.76 -6.64 -10.93
C ARG A 355 -0.96 -8.09 -11.41
N ALA A 356 -0.01 -8.97 -11.11
CA ALA A 356 -0.12 -10.38 -11.49
C ALA A 356 -1.32 -11.06 -10.78
N PRO A 357 -2.25 -11.70 -11.51
CA PRO A 357 -3.36 -12.41 -10.89
C PRO A 357 -2.84 -13.67 -10.20
N ASP A 358 -3.50 -14.05 -9.12
CA ASP A 358 -3.25 -15.36 -8.54
C ASP A 358 -3.89 -16.47 -9.39
N ALA A 359 -3.39 -17.69 -9.23
CA ALA A 359 -4.02 -18.89 -9.74
C ALA A 359 -3.91 -20.00 -8.68
N PRO A 360 -5.00 -20.35 -7.99
CA PRO A 360 -5.02 -21.49 -7.08
C PRO A 360 -5.21 -22.80 -7.86
N GLY A 361 -5.01 -23.93 -7.19
CA GLY A 361 -5.31 -25.25 -7.77
C GLY A 361 -4.20 -25.83 -8.64
N LEU A 362 -3.04 -25.16 -8.72
CA LEU A 362 -1.87 -25.68 -9.41
C LEU A 362 -1.34 -26.92 -8.67
N VAL A 363 -0.87 -27.92 -9.43
CA VAL A 363 -0.31 -29.15 -8.85
C VAL A 363 1.19 -29.18 -9.05
N GLU A 364 1.91 -29.25 -7.94
CA GLU A 364 3.34 -29.48 -7.89
C GLU A 364 3.58 -30.85 -7.26
N GLU A 365 4.10 -31.80 -8.04
CA GLU A 365 4.21 -33.21 -7.63
C GLU A 365 2.86 -33.77 -7.13
N THR A 366 2.66 -33.81 -5.81
CA THR A 366 1.42 -34.25 -5.15
C THR A 366 0.72 -33.15 -4.36
N ALA A 367 1.34 -31.98 -4.24
CA ALA A 367 0.81 -30.85 -3.47
C ALA A 367 0.00 -29.91 -4.36
N THR A 368 -1.08 -29.36 -3.79
CA THR A 368 -1.80 -28.24 -4.40
C THR A 368 -1.18 -26.94 -3.91
N VAL A 369 -0.79 -26.07 -4.84
CA VAL A 369 -0.18 -24.76 -4.60
C VAL A 369 -0.95 -23.65 -5.33
N ARG A 370 -0.62 -22.39 -5.03
CA ARG A 370 -1.12 -21.21 -5.76
C ARG A 370 0.05 -20.31 -6.17
N LEU A 371 -0.12 -19.51 -7.22
CA LEU A 371 0.95 -18.61 -7.70
C LEU A 371 1.43 -17.62 -6.63
N PHE A 372 0.55 -17.12 -5.76
CA PHE A 372 0.96 -16.23 -4.66
C PHE A 372 1.92 -16.88 -3.65
N ASP A 373 1.93 -18.21 -3.52
CA ASP A 373 2.91 -18.91 -2.68
C ASP A 373 4.28 -19.03 -3.38
N ILE A 374 4.27 -18.94 -4.72
CA ILE A 374 5.45 -19.06 -5.58
C ILE A 374 6.15 -17.71 -5.75
N PHE A 375 5.41 -16.62 -5.93
CA PHE A 375 5.97 -15.27 -6.03
C PHE A 375 6.72 -14.88 -4.75
N LYS A 376 7.87 -14.21 -4.91
CA LYS A 376 8.68 -13.73 -3.78
C LYS A 376 9.25 -12.33 -4.04
N PRO A 377 9.45 -11.52 -2.99
CA PRO A 377 10.02 -10.18 -3.09
C PRO A 377 11.53 -10.15 -3.33
N THR A 378 12.17 -11.31 -3.51
CA THR A 378 13.64 -11.40 -3.62
C THR A 378 14.13 -11.66 -5.04
N HIS A 379 13.24 -11.99 -5.97
CA HIS A 379 13.57 -12.32 -7.35
C HIS A 379 12.34 -12.15 -8.26
N HIS A 380 12.60 -12.06 -9.57
CA HIS A 380 11.58 -12.17 -10.59
C HIS A 380 11.14 -13.63 -10.72
N THR A 381 9.84 -13.88 -10.74
CA THR A 381 9.29 -15.21 -11.06
C THR A 381 8.89 -15.23 -12.52
N ALA A 382 9.51 -16.09 -13.33
CA ALA A 382 9.19 -16.23 -14.74
C ALA A 382 8.31 -17.45 -14.97
N LEU A 383 7.03 -17.24 -15.25
CA LEU A 383 6.08 -18.29 -15.61
C LEU A 383 6.29 -18.65 -17.08
N VAL A 384 6.71 -19.89 -17.34
CA VAL A 384 7.01 -20.43 -18.67
C VAL A 384 5.91 -21.40 -19.05
N PHE A 385 4.93 -20.92 -19.81
CA PHE A 385 3.80 -21.70 -20.31
C PHE A 385 4.21 -22.46 -21.57
N VAL A 386 4.15 -23.79 -21.51
CA VAL A 386 4.60 -24.70 -22.57
C VAL A 386 3.78 -25.99 -22.58
N PRO A 387 3.68 -26.69 -23.73
CA PRO A 387 2.84 -27.88 -23.83
C PRO A 387 3.43 -29.10 -23.12
N ASN A 388 4.76 -29.12 -22.93
CA ASN A 388 5.52 -30.16 -22.26
C ASN A 388 6.86 -29.60 -21.76
N VAL A 389 7.55 -30.39 -20.93
CA VAL A 389 8.81 -29.99 -20.30
C VAL A 389 9.92 -29.79 -21.32
N GLU A 390 9.97 -30.61 -22.38
CA GLU A 390 10.99 -30.55 -23.42
C GLU A 390 10.94 -29.21 -24.17
N ALA A 391 9.75 -28.68 -24.42
CA ALA A 391 9.54 -27.38 -25.05
C ALA A 391 10.05 -26.19 -24.20
N ALA A 392 10.27 -26.38 -22.89
CA ALA A 392 10.83 -25.32 -22.04
C ALA A 392 12.36 -25.19 -22.13
N ALA A 393 13.08 -26.18 -22.67
CA ALA A 393 14.55 -26.27 -22.53
C ALA A 393 15.28 -24.99 -22.99
N ASP A 394 14.92 -24.44 -24.16
CA ASP A 394 15.57 -23.26 -24.73
C ASP A 394 15.26 -21.98 -23.94
N LEU A 395 14.03 -21.90 -23.41
CA LEU A 395 13.60 -20.78 -22.57
C LEU A 395 14.28 -20.82 -21.22
N LEU A 396 14.39 -21.99 -20.60
CA LEU A 396 15.09 -22.16 -19.33
C LEU A 396 16.57 -21.78 -19.44
N ARG A 397 17.25 -22.17 -20.53
CA ARG A 397 18.63 -21.74 -20.81
C ARG A 397 18.76 -20.23 -20.93
N SER A 398 17.74 -19.53 -21.46
CA SER A 398 17.76 -18.06 -21.55
C SER A 398 17.74 -17.36 -20.19
N PHE A 399 17.36 -18.05 -19.11
CA PHE A 399 17.39 -17.52 -17.74
C PHE A 399 18.73 -17.74 -17.01
N GLU A 400 19.63 -18.57 -17.53
CA GLU A 400 20.93 -18.85 -16.88
C GLU A 400 21.74 -17.58 -16.57
N PRO A 401 21.86 -16.60 -17.50
CA PRO A 401 22.55 -15.34 -17.21
C PRO A 401 21.91 -14.54 -16.08
N TYR A 402 20.62 -14.76 -15.81
CA TYR A 402 19.80 -14.04 -14.83
C TYR A 402 19.51 -14.86 -13.56
N SER A 403 20.17 -15.99 -13.38
CA SER A 403 19.94 -16.94 -12.28
C SER A 403 20.13 -16.35 -10.87
N THR A 404 20.75 -15.18 -10.71
CA THR A 404 20.83 -14.48 -9.42
C THR A 404 19.56 -13.66 -9.10
N ILE A 405 18.76 -13.31 -10.10
CA ILE A 405 17.61 -12.40 -9.97
C ILE A 405 16.29 -12.96 -10.50
N ALA A 406 16.31 -14.08 -11.21
CA ALA A 406 15.14 -14.70 -11.81
C ALA A 406 15.01 -16.18 -11.42
N ARG A 407 13.79 -16.65 -11.23
CA ARG A 407 13.45 -18.07 -11.01
C ARG A 407 12.38 -18.48 -12.00
N PRO A 408 12.70 -19.34 -13.00
CA PRO A 408 11.70 -19.84 -13.91
C PRO A 408 10.83 -20.92 -13.25
N VAL A 409 9.56 -20.94 -13.63
CA VAL A 409 8.54 -21.89 -13.22
C VAL A 409 7.85 -22.38 -14.48
N VAL A 410 8.01 -23.66 -14.80
CA VAL A 410 7.35 -24.29 -15.94
C VAL A 410 5.89 -24.54 -15.58
N VAL A 411 4.96 -23.98 -16.35
CA VAL A 411 3.52 -24.16 -16.19
C VAL A 411 3.02 -25.01 -17.34
N LEU A 412 2.52 -26.21 -17.00
CA LEU A 412 2.04 -27.18 -17.96
C LEU A 412 0.50 -27.21 -17.99
N PRO A 413 -0.11 -27.48 -19.15
CA PRO A 413 -1.56 -27.66 -19.26
C PRO A 413 -2.00 -28.96 -18.57
N ALA A 414 -3.29 -29.06 -18.25
CA ALA A 414 -3.90 -30.23 -17.60
C ALA A 414 -3.68 -31.56 -18.34
N SER A 415 -3.49 -31.52 -19.65
CA SER A 415 -3.25 -32.68 -20.52
C SER A 415 -1.80 -33.20 -20.48
N ALA A 416 -0.88 -32.45 -19.87
CA ALA A 416 0.52 -32.83 -19.81
C ALA A 416 0.73 -34.01 -18.85
N ASN A 417 1.45 -35.03 -19.32
CA ASN A 417 1.93 -36.10 -18.45
C ASN A 417 3.16 -35.60 -17.68
N SER A 418 3.14 -35.74 -16.35
CA SER A 418 4.32 -35.48 -15.52
C SER A 418 5.35 -36.59 -15.73
N SER A 419 6.20 -36.47 -16.74
CA SER A 419 7.41 -37.28 -16.84
C SER A 419 8.44 -36.78 -15.81
N PRO A 420 9.29 -37.66 -15.25
CA PRO A 420 10.40 -37.24 -14.40
C PRO A 420 11.31 -36.30 -15.21
N SER A 421 11.37 -35.04 -14.80
CA SER A 421 12.18 -34.03 -15.48
C SER A 421 13.57 -33.94 -14.84
N THR A 422 14.59 -33.70 -15.66
CA THR A 422 15.96 -33.40 -15.23
C THR A 422 16.19 -31.90 -15.02
N THR A 423 15.17 -31.06 -15.20
CA THR A 423 15.30 -29.61 -15.00
C THR A 423 15.39 -29.23 -13.53
N SER A 424 16.16 -28.20 -13.24
CA SER A 424 16.22 -27.56 -11.90
C SER A 424 15.10 -26.55 -11.67
N ALA A 425 14.32 -26.22 -12.72
CA ALA A 425 13.18 -25.32 -12.62
C ALA A 425 12.00 -25.99 -11.91
N ARG A 426 11.23 -25.18 -11.18
CA ARG A 426 9.97 -25.62 -10.57
C ARG A 426 8.96 -25.98 -11.67
N ILE A 427 8.23 -27.08 -11.53
CA ILE A 427 7.19 -27.49 -12.51
C ILE A 427 5.84 -27.55 -11.79
N VAL A 428 4.83 -26.91 -12.39
CA VAL A 428 3.45 -26.95 -11.92
C VAL A 428 2.49 -27.29 -13.05
N ILE A 429 1.42 -28.02 -12.74
CA ILE A 429 0.37 -28.40 -13.68
C ILE A 429 -0.89 -27.58 -13.38
N ASP A 430 -1.38 -26.84 -14.36
CA ASP A 430 -2.62 -26.07 -14.28
C ASP A 430 -3.82 -26.95 -14.64
N LYS A 431 -4.20 -27.83 -13.69
CA LYS A 431 -5.25 -28.84 -13.89
C LYS A 431 -6.60 -28.25 -14.28
N ASP A 432 -6.94 -27.09 -13.74
CA ASP A 432 -8.23 -26.43 -13.96
C ASP A 432 -8.17 -25.41 -15.12
N ASN A 433 -7.03 -25.32 -15.82
CA ASN A 433 -6.76 -24.36 -16.89
C ASN A 433 -6.95 -22.89 -16.44
N TYR A 434 -6.88 -22.63 -15.13
CA TYR A 434 -7.17 -21.32 -14.57
C TYR A 434 -6.04 -20.34 -14.87
N ALA A 435 -4.79 -20.76 -14.67
CA ALA A 435 -3.62 -19.92 -14.95
C ALA A 435 -3.52 -19.61 -16.44
N HIS A 436 -3.66 -20.59 -17.33
CA HIS A 436 -3.61 -20.37 -18.79
C HIS A 436 -4.69 -19.39 -19.24
N THR A 437 -5.91 -19.51 -18.68
CA THR A 437 -7.02 -18.59 -19.00
C THR A 437 -6.74 -17.16 -18.52
N HIS A 438 -6.33 -16.97 -17.26
CA HIS A 438 -6.22 -15.65 -16.65
C HIS A 438 -4.90 -14.93 -16.96
N TYR A 439 -3.88 -15.66 -17.43
CA TYR A 439 -2.68 -15.10 -18.05
C TYR A 439 -2.80 -15.00 -19.58
N ILE A 440 -3.97 -15.34 -20.14
CA ILE A 440 -4.34 -15.13 -21.55
C ILE A 440 -3.35 -15.83 -22.50
N ILE A 441 -3.04 -17.08 -22.16
CA ILE A 441 -2.17 -17.93 -22.95
C ILE A 441 -2.99 -18.49 -24.11
N LYS A 442 -2.94 -17.79 -25.26
CA LYS A 442 -3.64 -18.19 -26.49
C LYS A 442 -2.81 -19.14 -27.36
N GLU A 443 -1.48 -18.96 -27.31
CA GLU A 443 -0.48 -19.71 -28.07
C GLU A 443 0.75 -19.92 -27.17
N GLU A 444 1.34 -21.10 -27.28
CA GLU A 444 2.54 -21.50 -26.55
C GLU A 444 3.71 -21.71 -27.53
N PRO A 445 4.96 -21.47 -27.11
CA PRO A 445 5.36 -21.06 -25.76
C PRO A 445 5.02 -19.61 -25.42
N ARG A 446 4.90 -19.32 -24.12
CA ARG A 446 4.77 -17.95 -23.62
C ARG A 446 5.47 -17.77 -22.29
N VAL A 447 6.11 -16.62 -22.10
CA VAL A 447 6.77 -16.29 -20.85
C VAL A 447 6.17 -15.04 -20.25
N VAL A 448 5.72 -15.15 -19.00
CA VAL A 448 5.25 -14.03 -18.19
C VAL A 448 6.21 -13.82 -17.03
N VAL A 449 6.88 -12.67 -16.98
CA VAL A 449 7.82 -12.36 -15.90
C VAL A 449 7.14 -11.46 -14.87
N VAL A 450 6.99 -11.97 -13.65
CA VAL A 450 6.44 -11.24 -12.50
C VAL A 450 7.61 -10.68 -11.68
N ARG A 451 7.58 -9.36 -11.45
CA ARG A 451 8.54 -8.61 -10.65
C ARG A 451 8.47 -8.98 -9.16
N PRO A 452 9.52 -8.67 -8.38
CA PRO A 452 9.50 -8.84 -6.93
C PRO A 452 8.34 -8.14 -6.22
N ASP A 453 7.80 -7.06 -6.80
CA ASP A 453 6.65 -6.32 -6.26
C ASP A 453 5.27 -6.87 -6.71
N GLY A 454 5.23 -8.02 -7.39
CA GLY A 454 3.99 -8.71 -7.79
C GLY A 454 3.33 -8.14 -9.04
N VAL A 455 4.06 -7.32 -9.80
CA VAL A 455 3.62 -6.73 -11.08
C VAL A 455 4.12 -7.58 -12.24
N VAL A 456 3.34 -7.76 -13.28
CA VAL A 456 3.81 -8.35 -14.54
C VAL A 456 4.80 -7.38 -15.20
N GLY A 457 6.09 -7.68 -15.16
CA GLY A 457 7.11 -6.88 -15.83
C GLY A 457 7.19 -7.15 -17.33
N ALA A 458 6.93 -8.39 -17.75
CA ALA A 458 6.94 -8.73 -19.17
C ALA A 458 5.97 -9.85 -19.57
N ILE A 459 5.46 -9.77 -20.80
CA ILE A 459 4.76 -10.85 -21.51
C ILE A 459 5.43 -10.99 -22.89
N VAL A 460 6.14 -12.10 -23.10
CA VAL A 460 7.02 -12.30 -24.27
C VAL A 460 6.90 -13.70 -24.87
N ALA A 461 7.20 -13.83 -26.16
CA ALA A 461 7.05 -15.05 -26.93
C ALA A 461 8.19 -16.05 -26.74
N GLY A 462 9.38 -15.59 -26.38
CA GLY A 462 10.52 -16.48 -26.14
C GLY A 462 11.81 -15.80 -25.70
N SER A 463 12.93 -16.48 -25.90
CA SER A 463 14.24 -16.12 -25.33
C SER A 463 14.72 -14.70 -25.69
N SER A 464 14.41 -14.20 -26.89
CA SER A 464 14.77 -12.83 -27.29
C SER A 464 14.02 -11.77 -26.47
N GLY A 465 12.74 -12.00 -26.19
CA GLY A 465 11.95 -11.11 -25.35
C GLY A 465 12.36 -11.19 -23.88
N VAL A 466 12.73 -12.37 -23.40
CA VAL A 466 13.33 -12.55 -22.05
C VAL A 466 14.61 -11.72 -21.93
N GLN A 467 15.52 -11.85 -22.90
CA GLN A 467 16.74 -11.06 -22.94
C GLN A 467 16.42 -9.55 -22.96
N LYS A 468 15.55 -9.10 -23.86
CA LYS A 468 15.14 -7.69 -23.96
C LYS A 468 14.65 -7.13 -22.62
N TYR A 469 13.83 -7.88 -21.87
CA TYR A 469 13.34 -7.43 -20.57
C TYR A 469 14.46 -7.30 -19.52
N PHE A 470 15.35 -8.28 -19.41
CA PHE A 470 16.42 -8.22 -18.42
C PHE A 470 17.55 -7.27 -18.80
N ASP A 471 17.75 -6.98 -20.08
CA ASP A 471 18.66 -5.94 -20.54
C ASP A 471 18.20 -4.56 -20.06
N LEU A 472 16.89 -4.26 -20.09
CA LEU A 472 16.33 -3.04 -19.48
C LEU A 472 16.59 -2.94 -17.97
N ILE A 473 16.57 -4.06 -17.25
CA ILE A 473 16.88 -4.10 -15.81
C ILE A 473 18.37 -3.88 -15.56
N ARG A 474 19.23 -4.43 -16.43
CA ARG A 474 20.70 -4.33 -16.32
C ARG A 474 21.28 -3.05 -16.91
N GLY A 475 20.48 -2.28 -17.64
CA GLY A 475 20.92 -1.06 -18.31
C GLY A 475 21.77 -1.31 -19.55
N HIS A 476 21.47 -2.35 -20.32
CA HIS A 476 22.12 -2.70 -21.59
C HIS A 476 21.34 -2.24 -22.81
#